data_AF-A0A521VUX9-F1
#
_entry.id   AF-A0A521VUX9-F1
#
_cell.length_a   1.000
_cell.length_b   1.000
_cell.length_c   1.000
_cell.angle_alpha   90.00
_cell.angle_beta   90.00
_cell.angle_gamma   90.00
#
_symmetry.space_group_name_H-M   'P 1'
#
loop_
_entity.id
_entity.type
_entity.pdbx_description
1 polymer ?
#
loop_
_entity_poly.entity_id
_entity_poly.type
_entity_poly.pdbx_seq_one_letter_code
_entity_poly.pdbx_strand_id
1 'polypeptide(L)'
;MVYRVYSGPPGSDYLRPMDKERMLFKEFGMLDEAINWARHVNDSGRVTLLIEGDDGTHITASQINVTLRHPERESGKKSDLH
;
A
#
# COMPACT_ATOMS: atom_id res chain seq x y z
N MET A 1 7.93 -14.82 -2.00
CA MET A 1 7.61 -13.48 -2.51
C MET A 1 7.54 -12.58 -1.32
N VAL A 2 8.28 -11.48 -1.34
CA VAL A 2 8.34 -10.51 -0.25
C VAL A 2 7.98 -9.14 -0.81
N TYR A 3 6.99 -8.50 -0.20
CA TYR A 3 6.54 -7.16 -0.54
C TYR A 3 7.02 -6.17 0.52
N ARG A 4 7.56 -5.04 0.09
CA ARG A 4 8.00 -3.94 0.96
C ARG A 4 7.10 -2.75 0.80
N VAL A 5 6.58 -2.25 1.91
CA VAL A 5 5.77 -1.02 1.95
C VAL A 5 6.59 0.09 2.57
N TYR A 6 6.89 1.12 1.77
CA TYR A 6 7.60 2.31 2.19
C TYR A 6 6.61 3.41 2.58
N SER A 7 6.83 4.07 3.72
CA SER A 7 5.94 5.13 4.22
C SER A 7 6.70 6.35 4.70
N GLY A 8 6.11 7.53 4.49
CA GLY A 8 6.68 8.82 4.86
C GLY A 8 5.72 9.70 5.67
N PRO A 9 6.19 10.88 6.11
CA PRO A 9 5.34 11.89 6.72
C PRO A 9 4.32 12.44 5.71
N PRO A 10 3.15 12.94 6.17
CA PRO A 10 2.14 13.51 5.28
C PRO A 10 2.69 14.63 4.40
N GLY A 11 2.22 14.71 3.15
CA GLY A 11 2.73 15.61 2.12
C GLY A 11 3.97 15.11 1.37
N SER A 12 4.45 13.90 1.68
CA SER A 12 5.48 13.24 0.87
C SER A 12 4.84 12.61 -0.37
N ASP A 13 5.22 13.07 -1.56
CA ASP A 13 4.63 12.59 -2.82
C ASP A 13 5.59 11.78 -3.68
N TYR A 14 6.90 11.80 -3.37
CA TYR A 14 7.90 11.18 -4.22
C TYR A 14 9.08 10.60 -3.46
N LEU A 15 9.48 9.40 -3.87
CA LEU A 15 10.63 8.66 -3.37
C LEU A 15 11.73 8.70 -4.43
N ARG A 16 12.80 9.46 -4.20
CA ARG A 16 14.00 9.37 -5.05
C ARG A 16 14.69 8.02 -4.78
N PRO A 17 15.23 7.33 -5.80
CA PRO A 17 15.91 6.04 -5.62
C PRO A 17 16.99 6.04 -4.54
N MET A 18 17.77 7.13 -4.43
CA MET A 18 18.83 7.28 -3.41
C MET A 18 18.28 7.50 -2.00
N ASP A 19 17.09 8.09 -1.86
CA ASP A 19 16.47 8.30 -0.55
C ASP A 19 15.83 7.01 -0.03
N LYS A 20 15.39 6.13 -0.94
CA LYS A 20 14.76 4.84 -0.64
C LYS A 20 15.65 3.93 0.20
N GLU A 21 16.96 3.90 -0.04
CA GLU A 21 17.92 3.10 0.74
C GLU A 21 17.95 3.47 2.22
N ARG A 22 17.50 4.69 2.57
CA ARG A 22 17.48 5.21 3.94
C ARG A 22 16.09 5.17 4.56
N MET A 23 15.09 4.73 3.82
CA MET A 23 13.71 4.69 4.28
C MET A 23 13.39 3.41 5.05
N LEU A 24 12.61 3.58 6.11
CA LEU A 24 12.00 2.45 6.80
C LEU A 24 10.89 1.88 5.93
N PHE A 25 10.87 0.55 5.83
CA PHE A 25 9.81 -0.21 5.19
C PHE A 25 9.35 -1.33 6.11
N LYS A 26 8.16 -1.86 5.83
CA LYS A 26 7.65 -3.09 6.45
C LYS A 26 7.48 -4.16 5.39
N GLU A 27 7.85 -5.38 5.72
CA GLU A 27 7.76 -6.54 4.84
C GLU A 27 6.45 -7.32 5.05
N PHE A 28 5.94 -7.88 3.95
CA PHE A 28 4.73 -8.70 3.90
C PHE A 28 4.96 -9.89 2.95
N GLY A 29 4.29 -11.00 3.23
CA GLY A 29 4.37 -12.20 2.37
C GLY A 29 3.42 -12.14 1.17
N MET A 30 2.36 -11.32 1.28
CA MET A 30 1.32 -11.22 0.26
C MET A 30 1.07 -9.76 -0.14
N LEU A 31 0.72 -9.54 -1.42
CA LEU A 31 0.41 -8.21 -1.93
C LEU A 31 -0.82 -7.60 -1.25
N ASP A 32 -1.85 -8.41 -0.98
CA ASP A 32 -3.07 -7.97 -0.30
C ASP A 32 -2.78 -7.46 1.12
N GLU A 33 -1.87 -8.12 1.84
CA GLU A 33 -1.41 -7.66 3.16
C GLU A 33 -0.68 -6.31 3.06
N ALA A 34 0.16 -6.15 2.04
CA ALA A 34 0.86 -4.90 1.77
C ALA A 34 -0.11 -3.76 1.43
N ILE A 35 -1.15 -4.02 0.64
CA ILE A 35 -2.21 -3.05 0.29
C ILE A 35 -3.04 -2.69 1.52
N ASN A 36 -3.43 -3.67 2.34
CA ASN A 36 -4.15 -3.43 3.59
C ASN A 36 -3.32 -2.60 4.57
N TRP A 37 -2.02 -2.87 4.66
CA TRP A 37 -1.11 -2.04 5.45
C TRP A 37 -1.01 -0.61 4.90
N ALA A 38 -0.94 -0.44 3.57
CA ALA A 38 -0.92 0.88 2.95
C ALA A 38 -2.18 1.70 3.28
N ARG A 39 -3.36 1.07 3.32
CA ARG A 39 -4.61 1.71 3.82
C ARG A 39 -4.46 2.17 5.25
N HIS A 40 -4.05 1.28 6.14
CA HIS A 40 -3.86 1.59 7.56
C HIS A 40 -2.84 2.72 7.80
N VAL A 41 -1.73 2.73 7.06
CA VAL A 41 -0.73 3.80 7.11
C VAL A 41 -1.33 5.14 6.68
N ASN A 42 -2.10 5.15 5.59
CA ASN A 42 -2.72 6.37 5.09
C ASN A 42 -3.80 6.90 6.04
N ASP A 43 -4.57 6.02 6.66
CA ASP A 43 -5.60 6.38 7.64
C ASP A 43 -5.00 6.87 8.98
N SER A 44 -3.78 6.45 9.31
CA SER A 44 -3.08 6.87 10.55
C SER A 44 -2.32 8.21 10.42
N GLY A 45 -2.53 8.95 9.33
CA GLY A 45 -1.94 10.27 9.12
C GLY A 45 -0.53 10.26 8.53
N ARG A 46 -0.06 9.10 8.06
CA ARG A 46 1.16 8.96 7.25
C ARG A 46 0.77 8.76 5.78
N VAL A 47 1.74 8.64 4.90
CA VAL A 47 1.49 8.34 3.48
C VAL A 47 2.36 7.19 3.02
N THR A 48 1.75 6.26 2.28
CA THR A 48 2.44 5.19 1.60
C THR A 48 3.02 5.71 0.30
N LEU A 49 4.32 5.51 0.09
CA LEU A 49 5.08 6.09 -1.01
C LEU A 49 5.36 5.08 -2.13
N LEU A 50 5.55 3.81 -1.76
CA LEU A 50 5.87 2.74 -2.68
C LEU A 50 5.52 1.38 -2.07
N ILE A 51 4.96 0.49 -2.88
CA ILE A 51 4.94 -0.95 -2.63
C ILE A 51 5.79 -1.61 -3.72
N GLU A 52 6.72 -2.48 -3.34
CA GLU A 52 7.46 -3.28 -4.31
C GLU A 52 7.56 -4.74 -3.90
N GLY A 53 7.64 -5.62 -4.89
CA GLY A 53 7.84 -7.05 -4.71
C GLY A 53 9.14 -7.53 -5.36
N ASP A 54 9.67 -8.64 -4.85
CA ASP A 54 10.78 -9.38 -5.49
C ASP A 54 10.39 -10.00 -6.85
N ASP A 55 9.10 -9.99 -7.19
CA ASP A 55 8.50 -10.44 -8.44
C ASP A 55 8.41 -9.35 -9.53
N GLY A 56 8.93 -8.15 -9.24
CA GLY A 56 8.85 -7.00 -10.15
C GLY A 56 7.62 -6.12 -9.91
N THR A 57 6.78 -6.42 -8.92
CA THR A 57 5.70 -5.52 -8.48
C THR A 57 6.28 -4.16 -8.12
N HIS A 58 5.70 -3.09 -8.64
CA HIS A 58 6.08 -1.70 -8.34
C HIS A 58 4.84 -0.80 -8.39
N ILE A 59 4.35 -0.38 -7.23
CA ILE A 59 3.12 0.41 -7.07
C ILE A 59 3.46 1.72 -6.38
N THR A 60 3.36 2.82 -7.12
CA THR A 60 3.72 4.17 -6.68
C THR A 60 2.62 4.81 -5.82
N ALA A 61 2.97 5.89 -5.09
CA ALA A 61 2.03 6.68 -4.29
C ALA A 61 0.75 7.10 -5.04
N SER A 62 0.87 7.49 -6.32
CA SER A 62 -0.28 7.89 -7.13
C SER A 62 -1.20 6.71 -7.44
N GLN A 63 -0.65 5.56 -7.81
CA GLN A 63 -1.40 4.33 -8.03
C GLN A 63 -2.06 3.84 -6.74
N ILE A 64 -1.34 3.86 -5.62
CA ILE A 64 -1.89 3.55 -4.30
C ILE A 64 -3.09 4.45 -4.01
N ASN A 65 -2.95 5.78 -4.14
CA ASN A 65 -4.04 6.71 -3.88
C ASN A 65 -5.28 6.46 -4.75
N VAL A 66 -5.11 6.03 -6.01
CA VAL A 66 -6.23 5.63 -6.87
C VAL A 66 -6.87 4.33 -6.35
N THR A 67 -6.07 3.29 -6.09
CA THR A 67 -6.53 1.99 -5.57
C THR A 67 -7.21 2.12 -4.21
N LEU A 68 -6.74 3.03 -3.35
CA LEU A 68 -7.32 3.21 -2.02
C LEU A 68 -8.67 3.94 -2.09
N ARG A 69 -8.84 4.89 -3.03
CA ARG A 69 -10.11 5.62 -3.25
C ARG A 69 -11.19 4.76 -3.87
N HIS A 70 -10.81 3.72 -4.58
CA HIS A 70 -11.71 2.69 -5.10
C HIS A 70 -11.48 1.40 -4.30
N PRO A 71 -11.99 1.28 -3.05
CA PRO A 71 -12.16 -0.04 -2.50
C PRO A 71 -13.03 -0.79 -3.52
N GLU A 72 -12.53 -1.88 -4.10
CA GLU A 72 -13.41 -2.81 -4.77
C GLU A 72 -14.57 -3.04 -3.82
N ARG A 73 -15.78 -2.66 -4.23
CA ARG A 73 -16.97 -2.95 -3.45
C ARG A 73 -16.93 -4.45 -3.24
N GLU A 74 -16.74 -4.87 -1.99
CA GLU A 74 -17.04 -6.24 -1.58
C GLU A 74 -18.33 -6.62 -2.28
N SER A 75 -18.23 -7.58 -3.19
CA SER A 75 -19.39 -8.15 -3.84
C SER A 75 -20.16 -8.86 -2.73
N GLY A 76 -21.09 -8.14 -2.14
CA GLY A 76 -21.91 -8.63 -1.06
C GLY A 76 -22.66 -9.88 -1.49
N LYS A 77 -22.70 -10.87 -0.60
CA LYS A 77 -23.95 -11.44 -0.10
C LYS A 77 -23.65 -12.23 1.16
N LYS A 78 -23.91 -11.61 2.32
CA LYS A 78 -24.56 -12.35 3.40
C LYS A 78 -25.93 -12.76 2.87
N SER A 79 -26.08 -14.03 2.52
CA SER A 79 -27.39 -14.64 2.34
C SER A 79 -27.96 -14.93 3.73
N ASP A 80 -28.49 -13.91 4.39
CA ASP A 80 -29.50 -14.08 5.41
C ASP A 80 -30.86 -14.07 4.71
N LEU A 81 -31.37 -15.25 4.34
CA LEU A 81 -32.82 -15.55 4.23
C LEU A 81 -33.06 -17.03 3.87
N HIS A 82 -33.20 -17.90 4.88
CA HIS A 82 -34.37 -18.75 5.17
C HIS A 82 -34.07 -19.71 6.33
#